data_AF-A0A7Y0BJL6-F1
#
_entry.id   AF-A0A7Y0BJL6-F1
#
_cell.length_a   1.000
_cell.length_b   1.000
_cell.length_c   1.000
_cell.angle_alpha   90.00
_cell.angle_beta   90.00
_cell.angle_gamma   90.00
#
_symmetry.space_group_name_H-M   'P 1'
#
loop_
_entity.id
_entity.type
_entity.pdbx_description
1 polymer ?
#
loop_
_entity_poly.entity_id
_entity_poly.type
_entity_poly.pdbx_seq_one_letter_code
_entity_poly.pdbx_strand_id
1 'polypeptide(L)'
;MAPTLLTSSNALQSLLPHSLTACSSLPPEGNGLPGGRPALAAEVSPNAQADVLLDERSLSKLKWRCRRGLLENDLLIEQFFRRYEVTLSVRQAQGLSDLMELSDNDLMDLLLRRKEPGQLSDTTARTTASTPEALEVLNLLRPAAAFS
;
A
#
# COMPACT_ATOMS: atom_id res chain seq x y z
N MET A 1 -55.27 -38.49 30.74
CA MET A 1 -54.13 -39.26 31.27
C MET A 1 -52.89 -38.83 30.51
N ALA A 2 -51.97 -38.09 31.15
CA ALA A 2 -50.62 -37.73 30.65
C ALA A 2 -49.64 -38.90 30.98
N PRO A 3 -48.36 -38.99 30.51
CA PRO A 3 -47.28 -37.95 30.59
C PRO A 3 -46.36 -37.84 29.31
N THR A 4 -45.74 -36.68 29.00
CA THR A 4 -44.35 -36.21 29.32
C THR A 4 -43.24 -36.93 28.51
N LEU A 5 -42.41 -36.27 27.69
CA LEU A 5 -41.10 -35.65 28.01
C LEU A 5 -40.61 -34.77 26.82
N LEU A 6 -40.41 -33.47 27.00
CA LEU A 6 -39.12 -32.81 27.32
C LEU A 6 -38.35 -32.35 26.05
N THR A 7 -38.72 -31.19 25.50
CA THR A 7 -37.79 -30.42 24.66
C THR A 7 -37.00 -29.49 25.59
N SER A 8 -35.69 -29.68 25.63
CA SER A 8 -34.77 -28.95 26.49
C SER A 8 -34.78 -27.46 26.16
N SER A 9 -35.26 -26.71 27.15
CA SER A 9 -34.90 -25.33 27.40
C SER A 9 -33.39 -25.23 27.60
N ASN A 10 -32.71 -24.37 26.85
CA ASN A 10 -31.41 -23.86 27.25
C ASN A 10 -31.41 -22.33 27.11
N ALA A 11 -31.97 -21.70 28.13
CA ALA A 11 -31.75 -20.31 28.43
C ALA A 11 -30.48 -20.19 29.30
N LEU A 12 -29.81 -19.04 29.17
CA LEU A 12 -28.73 -18.52 30.03
C LEU A 12 -27.31 -18.98 29.71
N GLN A 13 -26.70 -18.34 28.71
CA GLN A 13 -25.29 -17.93 28.85
C GLN A 13 -25.22 -16.43 29.15
N SER A 14 -25.30 -16.15 30.45
CA SER A 14 -24.50 -15.17 31.20
C SER A 14 -24.09 -13.88 30.46
N LEU A 15 -24.80 -12.81 30.84
CA LEU A 15 -24.21 -11.50 31.08
C LEU A 15 -22.87 -11.62 31.81
N LEU A 16 -21.82 -10.95 31.31
CA LEU A 16 -20.85 -10.26 32.14
C LEU A 16 -20.31 -9.04 31.38
N PRO A 17 -20.54 -7.81 31.88
CA PRO A 17 -19.86 -6.60 31.42
C PRO A 17 -18.55 -6.46 32.19
N HIS A 18 -17.42 -6.37 31.49
CA HIS A 18 -16.16 -5.94 32.10
C HIS A 18 -15.55 -4.84 31.24
N SER A 19 -15.99 -3.63 31.56
CA SER A 19 -15.25 -2.38 31.37
C SER A 19 -13.79 -2.57 31.77
N LEU A 20 -12.88 -2.09 30.92
CA LEU A 20 -11.47 -1.70 31.14
C LEU A 20 -10.99 -1.31 29.72
N THR A 21 -10.39 -0.17 29.37
CA THR A 21 -9.83 0.96 30.10
C THR A 21 -9.64 2.05 29.04
N ALA A 22 -10.31 3.19 29.21
CA ALA A 22 -9.89 4.42 28.55
C ALA A 22 -8.67 4.94 29.33
N CYS A 23 -7.48 4.79 28.76
CA CYS A 23 -6.26 5.30 29.36
C CYS A 23 -5.96 6.69 28.78
N SER A 24 -6.16 7.70 29.64
CA SER A 24 -5.30 8.88 29.82
C SER A 24 -5.16 9.87 28.65
N SER A 25 -5.85 11.02 28.76
CA SER A 25 -5.25 12.33 29.09
C SER A 25 -4.22 12.85 28.08
N LEU A 26 -4.68 13.73 27.20
CA LEU A 26 -3.83 14.66 26.46
C LEU A 26 -3.44 15.84 27.39
N PRO A 27 -2.17 16.32 27.37
CA PRO A 27 -1.75 17.47 28.15
C PRO A 27 -2.25 18.81 27.55
N PRO A 28 -2.29 19.89 28.36
CA PRO A 28 -2.60 21.24 27.88
C PRO A 28 -1.40 21.83 27.13
N GLU A 29 -1.52 22.00 25.81
CA GLU A 29 -0.54 22.74 25.03
C GLU A 29 -0.73 24.25 25.25
N GLY A 30 0.08 24.79 26.16
CA GLY A 30 0.36 26.21 26.23
C GLY A 30 1.86 26.40 26.23
N ASN A 31 2.45 26.82 25.10
CA ASN A 31 3.57 27.76 25.12
C ASN A 31 3.85 28.36 23.74
N GLY A 32 3.87 29.70 23.69
CA GLY A 32 4.93 30.46 23.03
C GLY A 32 5.06 30.41 21.51
N LEU A 33 4.62 31.49 20.86
CA LEU A 33 5.33 32.05 19.71
C LEU A 33 6.84 32.14 20.02
N PRO A 34 7.70 31.96 19.01
CA PRO A 34 8.41 33.14 18.58
C PRO A 34 8.38 33.32 17.06
N GLY A 35 8.25 34.58 16.66
CA GLY A 35 8.39 35.01 15.28
C GLY A 35 9.75 34.65 14.71
N GLY A 36 9.75 34.42 13.39
CA GLY A 36 10.94 34.16 12.62
C GLY A 36 10.58 33.70 11.21
N ARG A 37 10.07 34.61 10.37
CA ARG A 37 10.23 34.46 8.91
C ARG A 37 11.70 34.73 8.60
N PRO A 38 12.35 33.83 7.85
CA PRO A 38 12.88 34.25 6.56
C PRO A 38 12.35 33.28 5.49
N ALA A 39 11.61 33.73 4.48
CA ALA A 39 12.15 34.36 3.28
C ALA A 39 13.19 33.50 2.55
N LEU A 40 12.84 32.24 2.21
CA LEU A 40 13.21 31.60 0.94
C LEU A 40 12.39 30.31 0.78
N ALA A 41 11.09 30.43 0.52
CA ALA A 41 10.38 29.33 -0.11
C ALA A 41 10.94 29.26 -1.53
N ALA A 42 12.03 28.52 -1.71
CA ALA A 42 12.38 28.05 -3.02
C ALA A 42 11.15 27.31 -3.54
N GLU A 43 10.46 27.90 -4.50
CA GLU A 43 9.57 27.21 -5.42
C GLU A 43 10.38 26.13 -6.17
N VAL A 44 10.76 25.08 -5.44
CA VAL A 44 11.20 23.83 -6.02
C VAL A 44 9.98 23.28 -6.73
N SER A 45 10.00 23.36 -8.05
CA SER A 45 9.01 22.69 -8.88
C SER A 45 8.90 21.24 -8.39
N PRO A 46 7.68 20.75 -8.11
CA PRO A 46 7.47 19.41 -7.52
C PRO A 46 8.02 18.26 -8.39
N ASN A 47 8.47 18.55 -9.61
CA ASN A 47 9.00 17.60 -10.56
C ASN A 47 10.53 17.37 -10.43
N ALA A 48 11.30 18.28 -9.80
CA ALA A 48 12.77 18.16 -9.78
C ALA A 48 13.29 17.15 -8.73
N GLN A 49 12.57 16.95 -7.61
CA GLN A 49 12.91 15.93 -6.61
C GLN A 49 12.52 14.51 -7.04
N ALA A 50 11.70 14.43 -8.08
CA ALA A 50 11.01 13.23 -8.46
C ALA A 50 11.96 12.31 -9.29
N ASP A 51 12.89 12.88 -10.05
CA ASP A 51 13.95 12.12 -10.76
C ASP A 51 15.20 11.82 -9.90
N VAL A 52 15.22 12.20 -8.62
CA VAL A 52 16.32 11.88 -7.71
C VAL A 52 16.30 10.39 -7.37
N LEU A 53 17.48 9.77 -7.26
CA LEU A 53 17.60 8.38 -6.82
C LEU A 53 17.02 8.18 -5.41
N LEU A 54 16.44 7.01 -5.18
CA LEU A 54 15.79 6.67 -3.93
C LEU A 54 16.81 6.38 -2.82
N ASP A 55 16.69 7.07 -1.68
CA ASP A 55 17.50 6.79 -0.50
C ASP A 55 17.25 5.39 0.08
N GLU A 56 18.27 4.78 0.70
CA GLU A 56 18.23 3.45 1.31
C GLU A 56 17.07 3.27 2.31
N ARG A 57 16.75 4.31 3.08
CA ARG A 57 15.64 4.29 4.05
C ARG A 57 14.29 4.17 3.35
N SER A 58 14.10 4.91 2.27
CA SER A 58 12.86 4.90 1.48
C SER A 58 12.74 3.57 0.71
N LEU A 59 13.85 3.05 0.21
CA LEU A 59 13.95 1.73 -0.42
C LEU A 59 13.55 0.60 0.54
N SER A 60 14.08 0.60 1.76
CA SER A 60 13.73 -0.37 2.80
C SER A 60 12.23 -0.36 3.13
N LYS A 61 11.62 0.83 3.24
CA LYS A 61 10.17 0.99 3.47
C LYS A 61 9.35 0.47 2.27
N LEU A 62 9.79 0.76 1.05
CA LEU A 62 9.15 0.30 -0.17
C LEU A 62 9.16 -1.22 -0.27
N LYS A 63 10.31 -1.87 -0.02
CA LYS A 63 10.44 -3.33 -0.01
C LYS A 63 9.52 -4.00 1.00
N TRP A 64 9.35 -3.41 2.18
CA TRP A 64 8.41 -3.95 3.18
C TRP A 64 6.96 -3.88 2.70
N ARG A 65 6.59 -2.80 2.00
CA ARG A 65 5.23 -2.58 1.46
C ARG A 65 4.93 -3.49 0.26
N CYS A 66 5.96 -3.97 -0.43
CA CYS A 66 5.86 -4.93 -1.52
C CYS A 66 5.66 -6.39 -1.09
N ARG A 67 5.60 -6.70 0.22
CA ARG A 67 5.35 -8.07 0.71
C ARG A 67 3.86 -8.40 0.59
N ARG A 68 3.49 -9.31 -0.31
CA ARG A 68 2.09 -9.64 -0.59
C ARG A 68 1.73 -11.06 -0.13
N GLY A 69 0.45 -11.40 -0.21
CA GLY A 69 -0.05 -12.74 0.15
C GLY A 69 0.18 -13.80 -0.92
N LEU A 70 0.56 -13.39 -2.14
CA LEU A 70 0.73 -14.24 -3.31
C LEU A 70 2.20 -14.31 -3.70
N LEU A 71 2.78 -15.52 -3.62
CA LEU A 71 4.22 -15.76 -3.81
C LEU A 71 4.71 -15.31 -5.19
N GLU A 72 3.91 -15.52 -6.23
CA GLU A 72 4.26 -15.15 -7.59
C GLU A 72 4.44 -13.64 -7.76
N ASN A 73 3.63 -12.82 -7.06
CA ASN A 73 3.81 -11.37 -7.04
C ASN A 73 5.14 -11.01 -6.36
N ASP A 74 5.44 -11.65 -5.24
CA ASP A 74 6.69 -11.42 -4.50
C ASP A 74 7.91 -11.75 -5.36
N LEU A 75 7.90 -12.88 -6.08
CA LEU A 75 9.01 -13.28 -6.96
C LEU A 75 9.26 -12.28 -8.10
N LEU A 76 8.20 -11.76 -8.71
CA LEU A 76 8.30 -10.74 -9.75
C LEU A 76 8.88 -9.43 -9.19
N ILE A 77 8.42 -9.02 -8.01
CA ILE A 77 8.91 -7.80 -7.36
C ILE A 77 10.37 -7.97 -6.91
N GLU A 78 10.75 -9.13 -6.37
CA GLU A 78 12.14 -9.44 -6.05
C GLU A 78 13.05 -9.37 -7.28
N GLN A 79 12.60 -9.93 -8.42
CA GLN A 79 13.35 -9.87 -9.67
C GLN A 79 13.51 -8.44 -10.19
N PHE A 80 12.48 -7.60 -10.00
CA PHE A 80 12.55 -6.17 -10.30
C PHE A 80 13.58 -5.46 -9.42
N PHE A 81 13.54 -5.65 -8.09
CA PHE A 81 14.51 -5.01 -7.19
C PHE A 81 15.94 -5.44 -7.49
N ARG A 82 16.19 -6.73 -7.77
CA ARG A 82 17.53 -7.21 -8.16
C ARG A 82 18.12 -6.49 -9.38
N ARG A 83 17.29 -5.91 -10.25
CA ARG A 83 17.73 -5.21 -11.46
C ARG A 83 17.75 -3.69 -11.31
N TYR A 84 16.81 -3.13 -10.58
CA TYR A 84 16.57 -1.68 -10.56
C TYR A 84 16.76 -1.04 -9.18
N GLU A 85 17.12 -1.78 -8.12
CA GLU A 85 17.29 -1.21 -6.77
C GLU A 85 18.22 0.00 -6.72
N VAL A 86 19.32 -0.01 -7.47
CA VAL A 86 20.33 1.07 -7.48
C VAL A 86 19.99 2.22 -8.42
N THR A 87 19.05 2.03 -9.34
CA THR A 87 18.66 3.03 -10.34
C THR A 87 17.26 3.60 -10.10
N LEU A 88 16.61 3.18 -9.01
CA LEU A 88 15.22 3.51 -8.75
C LEU A 88 15.10 4.98 -8.34
N SER A 89 14.28 5.75 -9.04
CA SER A 89 14.01 7.14 -8.70
C SER A 89 12.84 7.29 -7.72
N VAL A 90 12.71 8.45 -7.08
CA VAL A 90 11.56 8.76 -6.22
C VAL A 90 10.24 8.67 -6.99
N ARG A 91 10.20 9.03 -8.27
CA ARG A 91 9.02 8.85 -9.15
C ARG A 91 8.68 7.40 -9.37
N GLN A 92 9.68 6.58 -9.69
CA GLN A 92 9.45 5.16 -9.88
C GLN A 92 9.04 4.49 -8.56
N ALA A 93 9.55 4.95 -7.43
CA ALA A 93 9.09 4.49 -6.13
C ALA A 93 7.63 4.85 -5.86
N GLN A 94 7.18 6.03 -6.31
CA GLN A 94 5.78 6.42 -6.24
C GLN A 94 4.92 5.56 -7.16
N GLY A 95 5.32 5.36 -8.42
CA GLY A 95 4.61 4.46 -9.35
C GLY A 95 4.51 3.02 -8.83
N LEU A 96 5.57 2.50 -8.19
CA LEU A 96 5.51 1.20 -7.53
C LEU A 96 4.54 1.21 -6.35
N SER A 97 4.57 2.28 -5.55
CA SER A 97 3.69 2.44 -4.39
C SER A 97 2.22 2.48 -4.80
N ASP A 98 1.91 3.10 -5.93
CA ASP A 98 0.58 3.16 -6.55
C ASP A 98 0.14 1.75 -7.00
N LEU A 99 1.01 1.01 -7.68
CA LEU A 99 0.73 -0.38 -8.07
C LEU A 99 0.51 -1.31 -6.86
N MET A 100 1.11 -1.01 -5.70
CA MET A 100 0.90 -1.79 -4.47
C MET A 100 -0.47 -1.55 -3.81
N GLU A 101 -1.23 -0.52 -4.23
CA GLU A 101 -2.61 -0.30 -3.75
C GLU A 101 -3.63 -1.22 -4.43
N LEU A 102 -3.25 -1.81 -5.58
CA LEU A 102 -4.06 -2.77 -6.31
C LEU A 102 -4.23 -4.07 -5.53
N SER A 103 -5.29 -4.83 -5.80
CA SER A 103 -5.46 -6.18 -5.25
C SER A 103 -4.39 -7.15 -5.79
N ASP A 104 -4.14 -8.25 -5.08
CA ASP A 104 -3.15 -9.25 -5.51
C ASP A 104 -3.47 -9.81 -6.91
N ASN A 105 -4.77 -10.02 -7.19
CA ASN A 105 -5.25 -10.55 -8.47
C ASN A 105 -5.17 -9.53 -9.60
N ASP A 106 -5.56 -8.28 -9.34
CA ASP A 106 -5.49 -7.22 -10.36
C ASP A 106 -4.04 -6.93 -10.74
N LEU A 107 -3.14 -6.84 -9.75
CA LEU A 107 -1.71 -6.69 -10.01
C LEU A 107 -1.18 -7.86 -10.86
N MET A 108 -1.54 -9.10 -10.51
CA MET A 108 -1.13 -10.28 -11.27
C MET A 108 -1.60 -10.22 -12.73
N ASP A 109 -2.86 -9.86 -12.96
CA ASP A 109 -3.41 -9.74 -14.31
C ASP A 109 -2.69 -8.67 -15.15
N LEU A 110 -2.25 -7.56 -14.52
CA LEU A 110 -1.45 -6.53 -15.19
C LEU A 110 -0.03 -7.00 -15.50
N LEU A 111 0.62 -7.71 -14.57
CA LEU A 111 2.00 -8.21 -14.73
C LEU A 111 2.08 -9.29 -15.80
N LEU A 112 1.07 -10.16 -15.89
CA LEU A 112 0.96 -11.19 -16.92
C LEU A 112 0.40 -10.68 -18.26
N ARG A 113 0.15 -9.37 -18.38
CA ARG A 113 -0.49 -8.76 -19.57
C ARG A 113 -1.83 -9.42 -19.96
N ARG A 114 -2.56 -9.97 -18.98
CA ARG A 114 -3.92 -10.50 -19.17
C ARG A 114 -4.94 -9.37 -19.25
N LYS A 115 -4.66 -8.27 -18.54
CA LYS A 115 -5.42 -7.03 -18.56
C LYS A 115 -4.47 -5.85 -18.73
N GLU A 116 -4.97 -4.80 -19.36
CA GLU A 116 -4.37 -3.47 -19.29
C GLU A 116 -4.97 -2.67 -18.14
N PRO A 117 -4.27 -1.63 -17.64
CA PRO A 117 -4.74 -0.78 -16.54
C PRO A 117 -6.16 -0.26 -16.72
N GLY A 118 -6.55 0.08 -17.96
CA GLY A 118 -7.90 0.53 -18.31
C GLY A 118 -9.00 -0.54 -18.18
N GLN A 119 -8.64 -1.82 -18.15
CA GLN A 119 -9.55 -2.97 -18.10
C GLN A 119 -9.80 -3.48 -16.67
N LEU A 120 -9.20 -2.84 -15.67
CA LEU A 120 -9.48 -3.16 -14.27
C LEU A 120 -10.94 -2.86 -13.93
N SER A 121 -11.56 -3.76 -13.16
CA SER A 121 -12.97 -3.63 -12.77
C SER A 121 -13.16 -2.47 -11.79
N ASP A 122 -12.25 -2.34 -10.83
CA ASP A 122 -12.28 -1.27 -9.85
C ASP A 122 -11.81 0.06 -10.46
N THR A 123 -12.59 1.12 -10.22
CA THR A 123 -12.32 2.44 -10.78
C THR A 123 -11.11 3.10 -10.12
N THR A 124 -10.92 2.93 -8.81
CA THR A 124 -9.76 3.47 -8.09
C THR A 124 -8.48 2.81 -8.61
N ALA A 125 -8.49 1.49 -8.69
CA ALA A 125 -7.41 0.69 -9.24
C ALA A 125 -7.06 1.11 -10.67
N ARG A 126 -8.06 1.33 -11.53
CA ARG A 126 -7.88 1.82 -12.90
C ARG A 126 -7.19 3.17 -12.93
N THR A 127 -7.63 4.13 -12.12
CA THR A 127 -7.04 5.47 -12.07
C THR A 127 -5.60 5.42 -11.56
N THR A 128 -5.35 4.67 -10.48
CA THR A 128 -4.02 4.51 -9.86
C THR A 128 -3.04 3.79 -10.80
N ALA A 129 -3.46 2.71 -11.46
CA ALA A 129 -2.60 1.96 -12.40
C ALA A 129 -2.37 2.70 -13.74
N SER A 130 -3.16 3.72 -14.05
CA SER A 130 -3.05 4.51 -15.28
C SER A 130 -2.22 5.79 -15.11
N THR A 131 -1.65 6.04 -13.93
CA THR A 131 -0.71 7.16 -13.75
C THR A 131 0.55 6.92 -14.58
N PRO A 132 1.20 7.98 -15.11
CA PRO A 132 2.38 7.82 -15.95
C PRO A 132 3.53 7.11 -15.21
N GLU A 133 3.70 7.40 -13.92
CA GLU A 133 4.68 6.74 -13.05
C GLU A 133 4.36 5.25 -12.86
N ALA A 134 3.09 4.89 -12.61
CA ALA A 134 2.69 3.49 -12.48
C ALA A 134 2.85 2.72 -13.80
N LEU A 135 2.52 3.33 -14.93
CA LEU A 135 2.69 2.73 -16.26
C LEU A 135 4.17 2.49 -16.59
N GLU A 136 5.04 3.44 -16.26
CA GLU A 136 6.49 3.29 -16.41
C GLU A 136 6.99 2.10 -15.61
N VAL A 137 6.69 2.06 -14.31
CA VAL A 137 7.13 0.98 -13.41
C VAL A 137 6.50 -0.35 -13.81
N LEU A 138 5.25 -0.38 -14.22
CA LEU A 138 4.57 -1.58 -14.69
C LEU A 138 5.30 -2.18 -15.90
N ASN A 139 5.80 -1.35 -16.82
CA ASN A 139 6.59 -1.83 -17.95
C ASN A 139 7.96 -2.35 -17.54
N LEU A 140 8.56 -1.82 -16.47
CA LEU A 140 9.81 -2.35 -15.90
C LEU A 140 9.61 -3.65 -15.12
N LEU A 141 8.46 -3.79 -14.44
CA LEU A 141 8.09 -4.96 -13.63
C LEU A 141 7.62 -6.13 -14.49
N ARG A 142 6.91 -5.85 -15.58
CA ARG A 142 6.50 -6.85 -16.56
C ARG A 142 7.77 -7.57 -17.00
N PRO A 143 7.83 -8.90 -16.86
CA PRO A 143 8.91 -9.66 -17.47
C PRO A 143 8.92 -9.28 -18.95
N ALA A 144 9.93 -8.53 -19.38
CA ALA A 144 10.29 -8.51 -20.79
C ALA A 144 10.39 -9.99 -21.14
N ALA A 145 9.62 -10.46 -22.12
CA ALA A 145 9.51 -11.87 -22.48
C ALA A 145 10.93 -12.42 -22.71
N ALA A 146 11.56 -12.86 -21.62
CA ALA A 146 12.92 -13.33 -21.55
C ALA A 146 12.83 -14.83 -21.79
N PHE A 147 12.29 -15.14 -22.96
CA PHE A 147 12.36 -16.43 -23.60
C PHE A 147 12.76 -16.15 -25.04
N SER A 148 14.04 -15.80 -25.20
CA SER A 148 14.79 -16.08 -26.43
C SER A 148 16.17 -16.57 -26.05
#